data_AF-A0A0Q3WXZ0-F1
#
_entry.id   AF-A0A0Q3WXZ0-F1
#
_cell.length_a   1.000
_cell.length_b   1.000
_cell.length_c   1.000
_cell.angle_alpha   90.00
_cell.angle_beta   90.00
_cell.angle_gamma   90.00
#
_symmetry.space_group_name_H-M   'P 1'
#
loop_
_entity.id
_entity.type
_entity.pdbx_description
1 polymer ?
#
loop_
_entity_poly.entity_id
_entity_poly.type
_entity_poly.pdbx_seq_one_letter_code
_entity_poly.pdbx_strand_id
1 'polypeptide(L)'
;MFCVIQEIQNKKANSEGKSKELTVGSYSFGIVGQPQKTKYTYEYNDERFERPIKTAYKISIHHSYRENGQVKKKQWHICTMGYYDFLDYWYGDFYHSSKLEKWLDEMEITEDEFHKIIGKKYTPLEEKINKEFKSTEEYKTDKKHKEILDKYRKVKAAFEEIYGENTYDYVYDVFGELRNQEYLDELHRIREARKEQEKRSYENFYQSNYNNNSNYDYSSYFSSSSSTYTDDEKKMLKKIYKVAALKFHPDITNDNGEMMKFLTKLKEGWGI
;
A
#
# COMPACT_ATOMS: atom_id res chain seq x y z
N MET A 1 -1.53 8.78 -41.12
CA MET A 1 -1.34 9.92 -40.18
C MET A 1 0.00 9.79 -39.49
N PHE A 2 0.58 10.87 -38.99
CA PHE A 2 1.85 10.82 -38.27
C PHE A 2 1.94 11.88 -37.18
N CYS A 3 2.65 11.54 -36.10
CA CYS A 3 2.95 12.49 -35.03
C CYS A 3 4.06 13.46 -35.46
N VAL A 4 3.89 14.72 -35.09
CA VAL A 4 4.89 15.77 -35.16
C VAL A 4 5.10 16.33 -33.76
N ILE A 5 6.35 16.37 -33.34
CA ILE A 5 6.77 17.03 -32.12
C ILE A 5 7.65 18.20 -32.54
N GLN A 6 7.23 19.41 -32.18
CA GLN A 6 7.99 20.63 -32.45
C GLN A 6 8.58 21.14 -31.15
N GLU A 7 9.89 21.36 -31.15
CA GLU A 7 10.55 22.02 -30.03
C GLU A 7 10.22 23.52 -30.05
N ILE A 8 9.83 24.04 -28.90
CA ILE A 8 9.53 25.44 -28.64
C ILE A 8 10.17 25.86 -27.30
N GLN A 9 10.18 27.15 -26.99
CA GLN A 9 10.72 27.67 -25.75
C GLN A 9 9.62 28.34 -24.91
N ASN A 10 9.48 27.90 -23.67
CA ASN A 10 8.61 28.54 -22.70
C ASN A 10 9.22 29.85 -22.20
N LYS A 11 8.37 30.82 -21.85
CA LYS A 11 8.82 32.09 -21.25
C LYS A 11 9.49 31.88 -19.89
N LYS A 12 8.97 30.91 -19.11
CA LYS A 12 9.47 30.51 -17.79
C LYS A 12 9.59 28.99 -17.75
N ALA A 13 10.59 28.49 -17.04
CA ALA A 13 10.68 27.06 -16.74
C ALA A 13 9.74 26.71 -15.58
N ASN A 14 9.37 25.43 -15.46
CA ASN A 14 8.73 24.92 -14.26
C ASN A 14 9.76 25.01 -13.11
N SER A 15 9.54 25.90 -12.15
CA SER A 15 10.52 26.21 -11.10
C SER A 15 10.46 25.27 -9.90
N GLU A 16 9.47 24.38 -9.81
CA GLU A 16 9.24 23.56 -8.63
C GLU A 16 9.90 22.19 -8.76
N GLY A 17 11.23 22.16 -8.62
CA GLY A 17 11.96 20.91 -8.50
C GLY A 17 11.62 20.13 -7.23
N LYS A 18 12.15 18.91 -7.14
CA LYS A 18 12.09 18.13 -5.89
C LYS A 18 12.80 18.88 -4.76
N SER A 19 12.36 18.64 -3.53
CA SER A 19 13.01 19.18 -2.34
C SER A 19 14.41 18.59 -2.17
N LYS A 20 15.36 19.40 -1.71
CA LYS A 20 16.75 19.01 -1.52
C LYS A 20 16.97 18.14 -0.30
N GLU A 21 16.07 18.20 0.68
CA GLU A 21 16.24 17.50 1.94
C GLU A 21 14.92 16.97 2.50
N LEU A 22 14.97 15.74 2.98
CA LEU A 22 13.97 15.16 3.88
C LEU A 22 14.45 15.40 5.31
N THR A 23 13.62 16.01 6.14
CA THR A 23 13.95 16.38 7.52
C THR A 23 12.97 15.78 8.52
N VAL A 24 13.37 15.68 9.79
CA VAL A 24 12.49 15.25 10.86
C VAL A 24 11.59 16.41 11.28
N GLY A 25 10.29 16.23 11.09
CA GLY A 25 9.27 17.09 11.66
C GLY A 25 8.86 16.59 13.04
N SER A 26 8.26 17.45 13.86
CA SER A 26 7.58 16.97 15.06
C SER A 26 6.41 17.87 15.42
N TYR A 27 5.38 17.27 15.99
CA TYR A 27 4.31 18.02 16.60
C TYR A 27 3.90 17.36 17.90
N SER A 28 3.62 18.20 18.90
CA SER A 28 3.09 17.74 20.17
C SER A 28 1.64 18.15 20.31
N PHE A 29 0.85 17.29 20.94
CA PHE A 29 -0.49 17.63 21.37
C PHE A 29 -0.71 17.15 22.80
N GLY A 30 -1.43 17.96 23.58
CA GLY A 30 -1.83 17.64 24.93
C GLY A 30 -3.34 17.53 25.02
N ILE A 31 -3.83 16.57 25.80
CA ILE A 31 -5.22 16.51 26.24
C ILE A 31 -5.22 16.95 27.71
N VAL A 32 -6.19 17.77 28.11
CA VAL A 32 -6.30 18.23 29.50
C VAL A 32 -6.33 17.03 30.45
N GLY A 33 -5.37 16.98 31.39
CA GLY A 33 -5.24 15.88 32.35
C GLY A 33 -4.40 14.68 31.88
N GLN A 34 -3.78 14.73 30.70
CA GLN A 34 -2.85 13.70 30.20
C GLN A 34 -1.47 14.29 29.87
N PRO A 35 -0.39 13.49 29.98
CA PRO A 35 0.93 13.92 29.55
C PRO A 35 0.91 14.24 28.04
N GLN A 36 1.57 15.34 27.68
CA GLN A 36 1.75 15.75 26.30
C GLN A 36 2.49 14.66 25.53
N LYS A 37 1.99 14.30 24.34
CA LYS A 37 2.63 13.34 23.45
C LYS A 37 3.19 14.04 22.23
N THR A 38 4.40 13.67 21.84
CA THR A 38 5.09 14.19 20.65
C THR A 38 5.15 13.10 19.59
N LYS A 39 4.68 13.40 18.39
CA LYS A 39 4.95 12.60 17.20
C LYS A 39 6.12 13.16 16.43
N TYR A 40 6.98 12.29 15.95
CA TYR A 40 8.11 12.56 15.07
C TYR A 40 7.70 12.19 13.65
N THR A 41 7.39 13.20 12.86
CA THR A 41 6.97 13.07 11.46
C THR A 41 8.16 13.37 10.55
N TYR A 42 7.90 13.54 9.26
CA TYR A 42 8.90 14.03 8.33
C TYR A 42 8.32 15.14 7.47
N GLU A 43 9.20 16.01 7.02
CA GLU A 43 8.87 17.15 6.19
C GLU A 43 9.95 17.29 5.11
N TYR A 44 9.52 17.71 3.93
CA TYR A 44 10.45 18.13 2.89
C TYR A 44 10.78 19.59 3.13
N ASN A 45 12.06 19.94 3.10
CA ASN A 45 12.45 21.34 3.26
C ASN A 45 11.96 22.19 2.07
N ASP A 46 11.88 23.51 2.30
CA ASP A 46 11.43 24.46 1.28
C ASP A 46 12.45 24.65 0.15
N GLU A 47 13.72 24.31 0.39
CA GLU A 47 14.76 24.42 -0.62
C GLU A 47 14.59 23.35 -1.70
N ARG A 48 14.43 23.80 -2.95
CA ARG A 48 14.17 22.92 -4.10
C ARG A 48 15.28 23.00 -5.12
N PHE A 49 15.41 21.93 -5.91
CA PHE A 49 16.30 21.96 -7.08
C PHE A 49 15.77 22.95 -8.11
N GLU A 50 16.68 23.77 -8.65
CA GLU A 50 16.34 24.63 -9.76
C GLU A 50 16.19 23.81 -11.04
N ARG A 51 15.19 24.19 -11.82
CA ARG A 51 14.83 23.54 -13.07
C ARG A 51 14.94 24.55 -14.22
N PRO A 52 16.15 24.83 -14.75
CA PRO A 52 16.38 25.97 -15.66
C PRO A 52 15.93 25.73 -17.12
N ILE A 53 15.76 24.47 -17.53
CA ILE A 53 15.40 24.10 -18.92
C ILE A 53 14.00 24.63 -19.26
N LYS A 54 13.94 25.49 -20.29
CA LYS A 54 12.70 26.11 -20.79
C LYS A 54 12.14 25.43 -22.03
N THR A 55 12.85 24.44 -22.55
CA THR A 55 12.42 23.68 -23.72
C THR A 55 11.06 23.03 -23.46
N ALA A 56 10.18 23.15 -24.44
CA ALA A 56 8.89 22.50 -24.46
C ALA A 56 8.61 21.90 -25.84
N TYR A 57 7.65 20.99 -25.89
CA TYR A 57 7.40 20.12 -27.01
C TYR A 57 5.92 20.22 -27.35
N LYS A 58 5.61 20.84 -28.48
CA LYS A 58 4.25 20.87 -29.03
C LYS A 58 4.00 19.57 -29.78
N ILE A 59 3.07 18.77 -29.28
CA ILE A 59 2.71 17.47 -29.84
C ILE A 59 1.45 17.64 -30.70
N SER A 60 1.53 17.24 -31.96
CA SER A 60 0.42 17.26 -32.90
C SER A 60 0.36 16.00 -33.75
N ILE A 61 -0.84 15.68 -34.24
CA ILE A 61 -1.04 14.66 -35.27
C ILE A 61 -1.34 15.38 -36.58
N HIS A 62 -0.64 15.00 -37.64
CA HIS A 62 -0.86 15.53 -38.99
C HIS A 62 -1.42 14.44 -39.92
N HIS A 63 -2.39 14.84 -40.74
CA HIS A 63 -2.91 14.04 -41.83
C HIS A 63 -2.82 14.81 -43.14
N SER A 64 -2.02 14.31 -44.07
CA SER A 64 -1.96 14.80 -45.44
C SER A 64 -2.69 13.82 -46.35
N TYR A 65 -3.57 14.33 -47.19
CA TYR A 65 -4.40 13.55 -48.11
C TYR A 65 -4.59 14.32 -49.43
N ARG A 66 -5.10 13.67 -50.46
CA ARG A 66 -5.43 14.31 -51.74
C ARG A 66 -6.93 14.33 -51.95
N GLU A 67 -7.43 15.46 -52.42
CA GLU A 67 -8.82 15.64 -52.81
C GLU A 67 -8.83 16.42 -54.13
N ASN A 68 -9.45 15.85 -55.17
CA ASN A 68 -9.45 16.39 -56.53
C ASN A 68 -8.05 16.74 -57.06
N GLY A 69 -7.06 15.89 -56.76
CA GLY A 69 -5.67 16.07 -57.19
C GLY A 69 -4.85 17.05 -56.36
N GLN A 70 -5.47 17.89 -55.52
CA GLN A 70 -4.80 18.84 -54.64
C GLN A 70 -4.44 18.21 -53.29
N VAL A 71 -3.25 18.53 -52.77
CA VAL A 71 -2.82 18.08 -51.44
C VAL A 71 -3.48 18.95 -50.37
N LYS A 72 -4.22 18.32 -49.47
CA LYS A 72 -4.82 18.94 -48.29
C LYS A 72 -4.16 18.42 -47.01
N LYS A 73 -4.26 19.20 -45.94
CA LYS A 73 -3.67 18.85 -44.63
C LYS A 73 -4.63 19.19 -43.48
N LYS A 74 -4.91 18.20 -42.64
CA LYS A 74 -5.51 18.37 -41.32
C LYS A 74 -4.43 18.25 -40.24
N GLN A 75 -4.58 19.02 -39.17
CA GLN A 75 -3.66 19.03 -38.03
C GLN A 75 -4.46 19.12 -36.74
N TRP A 76 -4.12 18.26 -35.79
CA TRP A 76 -4.71 18.28 -34.45
C TRP A 76 -3.60 18.56 -33.45
N HIS A 77 -3.73 19.66 -32.72
CA HIS A 77 -2.86 19.97 -31.59
C HIS A 77 -3.35 19.16 -30.39
N ILE A 78 -2.49 18.25 -29.91
CA ILE A 78 -2.83 17.35 -28.81
C ILE A 78 -2.55 18.07 -27.49
N CYS A 79 -1.28 18.36 -27.23
CA CYS A 79 -0.84 19.08 -26.05
C CYS A 79 0.51 19.76 -26.29
N THR A 80 0.96 20.51 -25.28
CA THR A 80 2.29 21.06 -25.20
C THR A 80 2.86 20.67 -23.85
N MET A 81 4.01 20.02 -23.83
CA MET A 81 4.67 19.57 -22.60
C MET A 81 6.04 20.24 -22.46
N GLY A 82 6.31 20.87 -21.34
CA GLY A 82 7.66 21.29 -20.95
C GLY A 82 8.59 20.10 -20.72
N TYR A 83 9.90 20.33 -20.74
CA TYR A 83 10.91 19.29 -20.47
C TYR A 83 10.62 18.51 -19.19
N TYR A 84 10.34 19.21 -18.09
CA TYR A 84 10.08 18.58 -16.80
C TYR A 84 8.70 17.90 -16.70
N ASP A 85 7.76 18.23 -17.59
CA ASP A 85 6.44 17.59 -17.59
C ASP A 85 6.55 16.11 -17.97
N PHE A 86 7.54 15.72 -18.79
CA PHE A 86 7.84 14.31 -19.12
C PHE A 86 8.34 13.48 -17.93
N LEU A 87 8.69 14.14 -16.82
CA LEU A 87 9.18 13.47 -15.61
C LEU A 87 8.08 13.27 -14.58
N ASP A 88 7.13 14.19 -14.55
CA ASP A 88 6.10 14.28 -13.51
C ASP A 88 4.71 13.83 -14.02
N TYR A 89 4.47 13.84 -15.34
CA TYR A 89 3.16 13.61 -15.94
C TYR A 89 3.22 12.76 -17.22
N TRP A 90 2.10 12.13 -17.54
CA TRP A 90 1.87 11.52 -18.84
C TRP A 90 1.21 12.54 -19.79
N TYR A 91 1.44 12.44 -21.11
CA TYR A 91 0.82 13.37 -22.07
C TYR A 91 -0.73 13.31 -22.07
N GLY A 92 -1.30 12.20 -21.60
CA GLY A 92 -2.75 12.04 -21.40
C GLY A 92 -3.33 12.99 -20.36
N ASP A 93 -2.53 13.43 -19.40
CA ASP A 93 -2.96 14.35 -18.33
C ASP A 93 -3.22 15.78 -18.88
N PHE A 94 -2.82 16.07 -20.13
CA PHE A 94 -2.91 17.39 -20.75
C PHE A 94 -4.15 17.59 -21.64
N TYR A 95 -5.05 16.61 -21.70
CA TYR A 95 -6.32 16.74 -22.41
C TYR A 95 -7.45 16.03 -21.67
N HIS A 96 -8.68 16.46 -21.93
CA HIS A 96 -9.88 15.82 -21.39
C HIS A 96 -10.37 14.70 -22.30
N SER A 97 -11.04 13.69 -21.72
CA SER A 97 -11.61 12.56 -22.47
C SER A 97 -12.55 12.99 -23.60
N SER A 98 -13.40 14.01 -23.36
CA SER A 98 -14.31 14.55 -24.39
C SER A 98 -13.58 15.13 -25.60
N LYS A 99 -12.35 15.64 -25.41
CA LYS A 99 -11.52 16.14 -26.50
C LYS A 99 -10.87 15.00 -27.28
N LEU A 100 -10.46 13.94 -26.56
CA LEU A 100 -9.97 12.71 -27.16
C LEU A 100 -11.03 12.07 -28.04
N GLU A 101 -12.24 11.84 -27.53
CA GLU A 101 -13.37 11.29 -28.29
C GLU A 101 -13.58 12.04 -29.61
N LYS A 102 -13.65 13.37 -29.56
CA LYS A 102 -13.77 14.21 -30.76
C LYS A 102 -12.63 14.00 -31.76
N TRP A 103 -11.38 13.88 -31.29
CA TRP A 103 -10.26 13.61 -32.19
C TRP A 103 -10.35 12.23 -32.82
N LEU A 104 -10.73 11.21 -32.05
CA LEU A 104 -10.89 9.84 -32.56
C LEU A 104 -11.97 9.78 -33.65
N ASP A 105 -13.10 10.44 -33.42
CA ASP A 105 -14.18 10.55 -34.40
C ASP A 105 -13.73 11.29 -35.66
N GLU A 106 -13.07 12.46 -35.52
CA GLU A 106 -12.60 13.25 -36.67
C GLU A 106 -11.47 12.58 -37.47
N MET A 107 -10.67 11.75 -36.81
CA MET A 107 -9.57 10.99 -37.42
C MET A 107 -10.02 9.63 -37.93
N GLU A 108 -11.21 9.16 -37.54
CA GLU A 108 -11.75 7.82 -37.80
C GLU A 108 -10.77 6.71 -37.37
N ILE A 109 -10.25 6.81 -36.14
CA ILE A 109 -9.31 5.84 -35.56
C ILE A 109 -9.70 5.42 -34.15
N THR A 110 -9.16 4.29 -33.71
CA THR A 110 -9.27 3.83 -32.32
C THR A 110 -8.31 4.59 -31.39
N GLU A 111 -8.59 4.57 -30.09
CA GLU A 111 -7.70 5.14 -29.05
C GLU A 111 -6.32 4.46 -29.05
N ASP A 112 -6.28 3.13 -29.26
CA ASP A 112 -5.02 2.39 -29.39
C ASP A 112 -4.18 2.88 -30.58
N GLU A 113 -4.82 3.12 -31.73
CA GLU A 113 -4.14 3.67 -32.90
C GLU A 113 -3.66 5.10 -32.68
N PHE A 114 -4.46 5.92 -31.98
CA PHE A 114 -4.07 7.28 -31.59
C PHE A 114 -2.79 7.26 -30.74
N HIS A 115 -2.76 6.44 -29.68
CA HIS A 115 -1.59 6.29 -28.83
C HIS A 115 -0.40 5.68 -29.58
N LYS A 116 -0.63 4.73 -30.49
CA LYS A 116 0.42 4.16 -31.37
C LYS A 116 1.02 5.20 -32.30
N ILE A 117 0.22 6.13 -32.85
CA ILE A 117 0.71 7.21 -33.71
C ILE A 117 1.60 8.17 -32.92
N ILE A 118 1.19 8.57 -31.71
CA ILE A 118 1.96 9.47 -30.84
C ILE A 118 3.23 8.78 -30.32
N GLY A 119 3.10 7.55 -29.81
CA GLY A 119 4.18 6.77 -29.21
C GLY A 119 5.41 6.62 -30.11
N LYS A 120 5.23 6.56 -31.43
CA LYS A 120 6.34 6.51 -32.41
C LYS A 120 7.37 7.63 -32.26
N LYS A 121 6.96 8.83 -31.83
CA LYS A 121 7.88 9.96 -31.58
C LYS A 121 7.98 10.32 -30.11
N TYR A 122 6.90 10.12 -29.35
CA TYR A 122 6.86 10.44 -27.93
C TYR A 122 7.81 9.57 -27.11
N THR A 123 7.75 8.24 -27.27
CA THR A 123 8.52 7.31 -26.44
C THR A 123 10.04 7.53 -26.54
N PRO A 124 10.65 7.66 -27.73
CA PRO A 124 12.09 7.93 -27.82
C PRO A 124 12.51 9.27 -27.19
N LEU A 125 11.63 10.28 -27.24
CA LEU A 125 11.88 11.58 -26.63
C LEU A 125 11.80 11.49 -25.10
N GLU A 126 10.76 10.84 -24.59
CA GLU A 126 10.57 10.58 -23.16
C GLU A 126 11.74 9.78 -22.56
N GLU A 127 12.19 8.73 -23.24
CA GLU A 127 13.35 7.92 -22.83
C GLU A 127 14.63 8.76 -22.77
N LYS A 128 14.85 9.62 -23.77
CA LYS A 128 16.00 10.53 -23.79
C LYS A 128 15.97 11.49 -22.60
N ILE A 129 14.83 12.18 -22.38
CA ILE A 129 14.66 13.13 -21.28
C ILE A 129 14.84 12.43 -19.93
N ASN A 130 14.23 11.25 -19.74
CA ASN A 130 14.38 10.47 -18.53
C ASN A 130 15.84 10.03 -18.29
N LYS A 131 16.57 9.65 -19.34
CA LYS A 131 17.98 9.28 -19.24
C LYS A 131 18.86 10.46 -18.83
N GLU A 132 18.62 11.63 -19.40
CA GLU A 132 19.30 12.87 -19.00
C GLU A 132 18.99 13.21 -17.54
N PHE A 133 17.71 13.19 -17.16
CA PHE A 133 17.28 13.49 -15.80
C PHE A 133 17.88 12.55 -14.75
N LYS A 134 18.00 11.25 -15.05
CA LYS A 134 18.62 10.26 -14.15
C LYS A 134 20.07 10.56 -13.77
N SER A 135 20.76 11.38 -14.54
CA SER A 135 22.13 11.82 -14.24
C SER A 135 22.20 13.00 -13.27
N THR A 136 21.08 13.70 -13.04
CA THR A 136 21.00 14.91 -12.22
C THR A 136 21.07 14.61 -10.72
N GLU A 137 21.49 15.61 -9.93
CA GLU A 137 21.43 15.52 -8.47
C GLU A 137 19.98 15.51 -7.96
N GLU A 138 19.04 16.19 -8.64
CA GLU A 138 17.61 16.15 -8.30
C GLU A 138 17.09 14.71 -8.27
N TYR A 139 17.38 13.94 -9.32
CA TYR A 139 16.98 12.54 -9.38
C TYR A 139 17.62 11.69 -8.28
N LYS A 140 18.92 11.86 -8.05
CA LYS A 140 19.65 11.09 -7.02
C LYS A 140 19.09 11.36 -5.63
N THR A 141 18.79 12.62 -5.32
CA THR A 141 18.20 13.03 -4.04
C THR A 141 16.78 12.49 -3.88
N ASP A 142 15.91 12.65 -4.89
CA ASP A 142 14.55 12.10 -4.85
C ASP A 142 14.55 10.58 -4.67
N LYS A 143 15.46 9.88 -5.35
CA LYS A 143 15.63 8.43 -5.19
C LYS A 143 16.03 8.06 -3.75
N LYS A 144 17.00 8.76 -3.16
CA LYS A 144 17.40 8.55 -1.75
C LYS A 144 16.23 8.79 -0.80
N HIS A 145 15.47 9.87 -0.99
CA HIS A 145 14.30 10.15 -0.17
C HIS A 145 13.25 9.02 -0.26
N LYS A 146 12.97 8.52 -1.47
CA LYS A 146 12.06 7.38 -1.66
C LYS A 146 12.57 6.11 -0.97
N GLU A 147 13.87 5.80 -1.06
CA GLU A 147 14.49 4.66 -0.39
C GLU A 147 14.35 4.76 1.15
N ILE A 148 14.55 5.96 1.71
CA ILE A 148 14.34 6.23 3.15
C ILE A 148 12.88 6.01 3.53
N LEU A 149 11.94 6.60 2.79
CA LEU A 149 10.51 6.51 3.09
C LEU A 149 9.98 5.08 2.94
N ASP A 150 10.46 4.31 1.97
CA ASP A 150 10.07 2.91 1.81
C ASP A 150 10.59 2.04 2.96
N LYS A 151 11.82 2.28 3.43
CA LYS A 151 12.34 1.62 4.64
C LYS A 151 11.52 2.00 5.86
N TYR A 152 11.26 3.30 6.06
CA TYR A 152 10.45 3.82 7.15
C TYR A 152 9.07 3.15 7.19
N ARG A 153 8.33 3.11 6.06
CA ARG A 153 7.00 2.48 5.98
C ARG A 153 7.02 1.01 6.36
N LYS A 154 8.03 0.26 5.91
CA LYS A 154 8.19 -1.17 6.22
C LYS A 154 8.46 -1.40 7.71
N VAL A 155 9.41 -0.65 8.28
CA VAL A 155 9.78 -0.78 9.70
C VAL A 155 8.61 -0.34 10.58
N LYS A 156 7.95 0.77 10.23
CA LYS A 156 6.74 1.26 10.91
C LYS A 156 5.64 0.21 10.92
N ALA A 157 5.30 -0.37 9.78
CA ALA A 157 4.27 -1.40 9.70
C ALA A 157 4.60 -2.62 10.59
N ALA A 158 5.84 -3.10 10.55
CA ALA A 158 6.29 -4.23 11.37
C ALA A 158 6.28 -3.91 12.88
N PHE A 159 6.62 -2.67 13.25
CA PHE A 159 6.57 -2.23 14.65
C PHE A 159 5.12 -2.12 15.15
N GLU A 160 4.24 -1.53 14.35
CA GLU A 160 2.84 -1.30 14.73
C GLU A 160 2.02 -2.60 14.75
N GLU A 161 2.40 -3.62 13.98
CA GLU A 161 1.87 -4.98 14.12
C GLU A 161 2.12 -5.55 15.53
N ILE A 162 3.25 -5.18 16.15
CA ILE A 162 3.67 -5.69 17.45
C ILE A 162 3.10 -4.86 18.61
N TYR A 163 3.13 -3.53 18.50
CA TYR A 163 2.83 -2.61 19.60
C TYR A 163 1.49 -1.87 19.44
N GLY A 164 0.82 -2.02 18.31
CA GLY A 164 -0.44 -1.36 17.99
C GLY A 164 -0.29 -0.25 16.95
N GLU A 165 -1.40 0.06 16.28
CA GLU A 165 -1.46 1.08 15.23
C GLU A 165 -1.02 2.46 15.74
N ASN A 166 -0.34 3.23 14.87
CA ASN A 166 0.04 4.62 15.12
C ASN A 166 0.97 4.81 16.34
N THR A 167 1.75 3.79 16.70
CA THR A 167 2.68 3.84 17.84
C THR A 167 4.11 4.19 17.44
N TYR A 168 4.53 3.85 16.21
CA TYR A 168 5.92 3.99 15.78
C TYR A 168 6.42 5.43 15.85
N ASP A 169 5.64 6.37 15.29
CA ASP A 169 6.03 7.79 15.19
C ASP A 169 6.10 8.51 16.54
N TYR A 170 5.66 7.88 17.64
CA TYR A 170 5.89 8.43 18.99
C TYR A 170 7.20 7.98 19.61
N VAL A 171 7.85 6.96 19.02
CA VAL A 171 9.08 6.35 19.51
C VAL A 171 10.26 6.70 18.61
N TYR A 172 10.09 6.52 17.30
CA TYR A 172 11.14 6.69 16.31
C TYR A 172 10.75 7.76 15.29
N ASP A 173 11.75 8.32 14.62
CA ASP A 173 11.52 9.20 13.46
C ASP A 173 11.60 8.46 12.12
N VAL A 174 11.52 9.24 11.03
CA VAL A 174 11.59 8.75 9.65
C VAL A 174 12.91 8.06 9.28
N PHE A 175 14.00 8.36 9.98
CA PHE A 175 15.29 7.70 9.77
C PHE A 175 15.46 6.45 10.64
N GLY A 176 14.53 6.22 11.56
CA GLY A 176 14.56 5.13 12.54
C GLY A 176 15.41 5.45 13.77
N GLU A 177 15.70 6.73 14.02
CA GLU A 177 16.37 7.13 15.25
C GLU A 177 15.38 7.11 16.41
N LEU A 178 15.80 6.54 17.54
CA LEU A 178 15.00 6.53 18.76
C LEU A 178 14.92 7.95 19.32
N ARG A 179 13.69 8.44 19.46
CA ARG A 179 13.39 9.78 19.99
C ARG A 179 12.74 9.73 21.38
N ASN A 180 12.06 8.64 21.73
CA ASN A 180 11.37 8.50 23.01
C ASN A 180 11.54 7.09 23.61
N GLN A 181 12.57 6.92 24.44
CA GLN A 181 12.83 5.66 25.16
C GLN A 181 11.73 5.33 26.17
N GLU A 182 11.20 6.33 26.87
CA GLU A 182 10.19 6.11 27.93
C GLU A 182 8.91 5.50 27.37
N TYR A 183 8.43 6.01 26.22
CA TYR A 183 7.24 5.46 25.58
C TYR A 183 7.49 4.07 24.99
N LEU A 184 8.71 3.79 24.50
CA LEU A 184 9.07 2.43 24.09
C LEU A 184 8.99 1.45 25.27
N ASP A 185 9.52 1.83 26.43
CA ASP A 185 9.47 1.01 27.64
C ASP A 185 8.03 0.83 28.16
N GLU A 186 7.17 1.85 28.00
CA GLU A 186 5.74 1.73 28.26
C GLU A 186 5.07 0.70 27.33
N LEU A 187 5.33 0.78 26.01
CA LEU A 187 4.79 -0.17 25.04
C LEU A 187 5.24 -1.62 25.31
N HIS A 188 6.50 -1.80 25.73
CA HIS A 188 7.00 -3.11 26.17
C HIS A 188 6.20 -3.64 27.37
N ARG A 189 6.01 -2.82 28.40
CA ARG A 189 5.24 -3.20 29.61
C ARG A 189 3.78 -3.52 29.29
N ILE A 190 3.11 -2.71 28.46
CA ILE A 190 1.74 -2.95 28.02
C ILE A 190 1.63 -4.30 27.29
N ARG A 191 2.58 -4.58 26.39
CA ARG A 191 2.61 -5.84 25.64
C ARG A 191 2.82 -7.05 26.55
N GLU A 192 3.73 -6.96 27.51
CA GLU A 192 3.97 -8.04 28.48
C GLU A 192 2.74 -8.29 29.36
N ALA A 193 2.11 -7.23 29.87
CA ALA A 193 0.88 -7.32 30.65
C ALA A 193 -0.25 -7.98 29.85
N ARG A 194 -0.42 -7.63 28.56
CA ARG A 194 -1.40 -8.25 27.67
C ARG A 194 -1.13 -9.75 27.47
N LYS A 195 0.12 -10.15 27.23
CA LYS A 195 0.48 -11.58 27.09
C LYS A 195 0.20 -12.37 28.36
N GLU A 196 0.51 -11.80 29.52
CA GLU A 196 0.25 -12.43 30.81
C GLU A 196 -1.26 -12.56 31.06
N GLN A 197 -2.06 -11.54 30.72
CA GLN A 197 -3.52 -11.60 30.80
C GLN A 197 -4.11 -12.67 29.87
N GLU A 198 -3.65 -12.75 28.62
CA GLU A 198 -4.06 -13.78 27.65
C GLU A 198 -3.73 -15.18 28.16
N LYS A 199 -2.53 -15.37 28.75
CA LYS A 199 -2.12 -16.64 29.36
C LYS A 199 -3.00 -17.02 30.55
N ARG A 200 -3.27 -16.08 31.46
CA ARG A 200 -4.17 -16.32 32.61
C ARG A 200 -5.59 -16.61 32.16
N SER A 201 -6.10 -15.91 31.14
CA SER A 201 -7.42 -16.20 30.55
C SER A 201 -7.47 -17.61 29.96
N TYR A 202 -6.42 -18.01 29.23
CA TYR A 202 -6.30 -19.37 28.70
C TYR A 202 -6.26 -20.44 29.81
N GLU A 203 -5.48 -20.22 30.87
CA GLU A 203 -5.40 -21.12 32.03
C GLU A 203 -6.73 -21.21 32.77
N ASN A 204 -7.41 -20.08 32.99
CA ASN A 204 -8.72 -20.04 33.64
C ASN A 204 -9.81 -20.73 32.79
N PHE A 205 -9.83 -20.52 31.47
CA PHE A 205 -10.73 -21.23 30.57
C PHE A 205 -10.48 -22.75 30.61
N TYR A 206 -9.20 -23.16 30.66
CA TYR A 206 -8.82 -24.56 30.79
C TYR A 206 -9.29 -25.17 32.12
N GLN A 207 -9.06 -24.49 33.25
CA GLN A 207 -9.52 -24.93 34.57
C GLN A 207 -11.06 -24.98 34.68
N SER A 208 -11.75 -24.02 34.07
CA SER A 208 -13.22 -23.94 34.10
C SER A 208 -13.88 -25.05 33.25
N ASN A 209 -13.28 -25.42 32.12
CA ASN A 209 -13.72 -26.57 31.33
C ASN A 209 -13.42 -27.92 32.01
N TYR A 210 -12.30 -28.03 32.72
CA TYR A 210 -11.97 -29.24 33.47
C TYR A 210 -12.95 -29.47 34.65
N ASN A 211 -13.35 -28.40 35.35
CA ASN A 211 -14.34 -28.47 36.42
C ASN A 211 -15.79 -28.67 35.92
N ASN A 212 -16.16 -28.12 34.76
CA ASN A 212 -17.48 -28.38 34.17
C ASN A 212 -17.64 -29.83 33.65
N ASN A 213 -16.55 -30.47 33.20
CA ASN A 213 -16.60 -31.86 32.74
C ASN A 213 -16.55 -32.88 33.89
N SER A 214 -16.35 -32.42 35.14
CA SER A 214 -16.45 -33.24 36.35
C SER A 214 -17.86 -33.25 36.96
N ASN A 215 -18.79 -32.43 36.44
CA ASN A 215 -20.11 -32.22 37.06
C ASN A 215 -21.30 -32.46 36.13
N TYR A 216 -21.09 -33.04 34.95
CA TYR A 216 -22.16 -33.62 34.14
C TYR A 216 -22.19 -35.13 34.33
N ASP A 217 -22.78 -35.52 35.45
CA ASP A 217 -23.38 -36.83 35.64
C ASP A 217 -24.62 -36.88 34.71
N TYR A 218 -24.44 -37.33 33.47
CA TYR A 218 -25.56 -37.65 32.57
C TYR A 218 -25.41 -39.07 32.02
N SER A 219 -25.93 -40.00 32.82
CA SER A 219 -26.83 -41.08 32.42
C SER A 219 -26.75 -41.53 30.96
N SER A 220 -26.19 -42.73 30.77
CA SER A 220 -26.56 -43.77 29.80
C SER A 220 -27.07 -43.32 28.42
N TYR A 221 -26.30 -43.53 27.37
CA TYR A 221 -26.70 -44.40 26.25
C TYR A 221 -25.45 -44.87 25.49
N PHE A 222 -25.34 -46.19 25.40
CA PHE A 222 -24.38 -46.95 24.62
C PHE A 222 -24.36 -46.46 23.16
N SER A 223 -23.21 -46.00 22.66
CA SER A 223 -22.91 -46.09 21.23
C SER A 223 -21.47 -46.55 21.07
N SER A 224 -21.31 -47.75 20.54
CA SER A 224 -20.01 -48.37 20.26
C SER A 224 -19.42 -47.75 19.00
N SER A 225 -18.72 -46.62 19.13
CA SER A 225 -17.79 -46.15 18.09
C SER A 225 -16.42 -46.79 18.34
N SER A 226 -16.17 -47.95 17.71
CA SER A 226 -14.82 -48.52 17.66
C SER A 226 -13.93 -47.62 16.78
N SER A 227 -13.35 -46.58 17.37
CA SER A 227 -12.32 -45.77 16.73
C SER A 227 -11.15 -46.67 16.33
N THR A 228 -10.73 -46.62 15.07
CA THR A 228 -9.57 -47.35 14.54
C THR A 228 -8.22 -46.68 14.87
N TYR A 229 -8.25 -45.49 15.49
CA TYR A 229 -7.04 -44.75 15.87
C TYR A 229 -6.36 -45.35 17.11
N THR A 230 -5.04 -45.45 17.03
CA THR A 230 -4.16 -45.77 18.17
C THR A 230 -4.19 -44.66 19.23
N ASP A 231 -3.76 -44.97 20.45
CA ASP A 231 -3.75 -43.99 21.55
C ASP A 231 -2.87 -42.77 21.26
N ASP A 232 -1.78 -42.93 20.50
CA ASP A 232 -0.91 -41.83 20.11
C ASP A 232 -1.53 -40.97 19.01
N GLU A 233 -2.23 -41.57 18.05
CA GLU A 233 -3.01 -40.84 17.06
C GLU A 233 -4.15 -40.06 17.72
N LYS A 234 -4.82 -40.65 18.73
CA LYS A 234 -5.82 -39.94 19.53
C LYS A 234 -5.25 -38.74 20.26
N LYS A 235 -4.00 -38.79 20.74
CA LYS A 235 -3.32 -37.60 21.32
C LYS A 235 -3.10 -36.51 20.27
N MET A 236 -2.77 -36.87 19.03
CA MET A 236 -2.63 -35.91 17.93
C MET A 236 -3.98 -35.32 17.52
N LEU A 237 -5.02 -36.16 17.36
CA LEU A 237 -6.38 -35.73 17.06
C LEU A 237 -6.95 -34.81 18.15
N LYS A 238 -6.64 -35.08 19.43
CA LYS A 238 -6.96 -34.16 20.54
C LYS A 238 -6.30 -32.80 20.37
N LYS A 239 -5.06 -32.72 19.88
CA LYS A 239 -4.40 -31.43 19.59
C LYS A 239 -5.07 -30.71 18.42
N ILE A 240 -5.41 -31.44 17.35
CA ILE A 240 -6.10 -30.89 16.17
C ILE A 240 -7.47 -30.35 16.57
N TYR A 241 -8.25 -31.12 17.33
CA TYR A 241 -9.55 -30.69 17.86
C TYR A 241 -9.42 -29.42 18.70
N LYS A 242 -8.42 -29.34 19.58
CA LYS A 242 -8.18 -28.15 20.43
C LYS A 242 -7.91 -26.89 19.62
N VAL A 243 -7.07 -26.97 18.58
CA VAL A 243 -6.76 -25.82 17.72
C VAL A 243 -7.98 -25.41 16.90
N ALA A 244 -8.73 -26.38 16.37
CA ALA A 244 -9.94 -26.12 15.60
C ALA A 244 -11.05 -25.50 16.47
N ALA A 245 -11.32 -26.06 17.65
CA ALA A 245 -12.33 -25.55 18.57
C ALA A 245 -12.02 -24.12 19.04
N LEU A 246 -10.74 -23.78 19.23
CA LEU A 246 -10.33 -22.42 19.59
C LEU A 246 -10.51 -21.44 18.42
N LYS A 247 -10.28 -21.86 17.17
CA LYS A 247 -10.49 -20.97 16.01
C LYS A 247 -11.95 -20.80 15.63
N PHE A 248 -12.77 -21.83 15.83
CA PHE A 248 -14.16 -21.88 15.37
C PHE A 248 -15.17 -21.72 16.50
N HIS A 249 -14.74 -21.22 17.66
CA HIS A 249 -15.64 -20.93 18.76
C HIS A 249 -16.62 -19.81 18.36
N PRO A 250 -17.92 -19.94 18.67
CA PRO A 250 -18.93 -18.93 18.36
C PRO A 250 -18.56 -17.52 18.82
N ASP A 251 -17.92 -17.40 19.99
CA ASP A 251 -17.46 -16.10 20.52
C ASP A 251 -16.35 -15.43 19.69
N ILE A 252 -15.65 -16.18 18.84
CA ILE A 252 -14.57 -15.68 17.99
C ILE A 252 -15.07 -15.47 16.56
N THR A 253 -15.94 -16.35 16.06
CA THR A 253 -16.43 -16.29 14.67
C THR A 253 -17.79 -15.61 14.51
N ASN A 254 -18.49 -15.31 15.61
CA ASN A 254 -19.89 -14.85 15.63
C ASN A 254 -20.84 -15.78 14.83
N ASP A 255 -20.47 -17.05 14.71
CA ASP A 255 -21.24 -18.09 14.02
C ASP A 255 -22.31 -18.69 14.96
N ASN A 256 -23.35 -19.30 14.38
CA ASN A 256 -24.45 -19.95 15.12
C ASN A 256 -24.04 -21.28 15.80
N GLY A 257 -22.74 -21.59 15.81
CA GLY A 257 -22.16 -22.79 16.40
C GLY A 257 -22.26 -24.05 15.53
N GLU A 258 -22.66 -23.94 14.26
CA GLU A 258 -22.67 -25.06 13.31
C GLU A 258 -21.31 -25.72 13.17
N MET A 259 -20.23 -24.92 13.07
CA MET A 259 -18.89 -25.46 12.97
C MET A 259 -18.48 -26.24 14.23
N MET A 260 -18.90 -25.77 15.41
CA MET A 260 -18.67 -26.50 16.67
C MET A 260 -19.47 -27.80 16.76
N LYS A 261 -20.71 -27.82 16.25
CA LYS A 261 -21.51 -29.06 16.16
C LYS A 261 -20.85 -30.08 15.25
N PHE A 262 -20.30 -29.64 14.13
CA PHE A 262 -19.53 -30.50 13.21
C PHE A 262 -18.24 -31.04 13.85
N LEU A 263 -17.47 -30.19 14.53
CA LEU A 263 -16.26 -30.61 15.24
C LEU A 263 -16.57 -31.64 16.34
N THR A 264 -17.67 -31.48 17.07
CA THR A 264 -18.10 -32.44 18.09
C THR A 264 -18.45 -33.80 17.48
N LYS A 265 -19.12 -33.82 16.33
CA LYS A 265 -19.37 -35.06 15.60
C LYS A 265 -18.08 -35.77 15.16
N LEU A 266 -17.06 -34.99 14.74
CA LEU A 266 -15.74 -35.54 14.42
C LEU A 266 -15.04 -36.12 15.66
N LYS A 267 -15.11 -35.41 16.78
CA LYS A 267 -14.56 -35.86 18.07
C LYS A 267 -15.14 -37.22 18.49
N GLU A 268 -16.45 -37.38 18.39
CA GLU A 268 -17.15 -38.66 18.67
C GLU A 268 -16.72 -39.78 17.72
N GLY A 269 -16.57 -39.46 16.42
CA GLY A 269 -16.07 -40.40 15.41
C GLY A 269 -14.60 -40.80 15.61
N TRP A 270 -13.80 -39.91 16.20
CA TRP A 270 -12.40 -40.16 16.59
C TRP A 270 -12.29 -40.90 17.93
N GLY A 271 -13.38 -41.04 18.69
CA GLY A 271 -13.38 -41.67 20.01
C GLY A 271 -12.49 -40.97 21.02
N ILE A 272 -12.48 -39.63 21.02
CA ILE A 272 -11.69 -38.77 21.92
C ILE A 272 -12.53 -37.79 22.73
#